data_AF-A0A919ZQ07-F1
#
_entry.id   AF-A0A919ZQ07-F1
#
_cell.length_a   1.000
_cell.length_b   1.000
_cell.length_c   1.000
_cell.angle_alpha   90.00
_cell.angle_beta   90.00
_cell.angle_gamma   90.00
#
_symmetry.space_group_name_H-M   'P 1'
#
loop_
_entity.id
_entity.type
_entity.pdbx_description
1 polymer ?
#
loop_
_entity_poly.entity_id
_entity_poly.type
_entity_poly.pdbx_seq_one_letter_code
_entity_poly.pdbx_strand_id
1 'polypeptide(L)' 'MDRFCGGEDTFVPTSMAHELYRESAGDKYLYIVPEAAHVTSFLVDSEGYKRHIKDFVARYLGQNTEIRKKKWL' A
#
# COMPACT_ATOMS: atom_id res chain seq x y z
N MET A 1 -2.37 8.61 3.35
CA MET A 1 -1.04 8.22 2.81
C MET A 1 -0.83 6.78 3.22
N ASP A 2 -0.91 5.84 2.28
CA ASP A 2 -1.05 4.43 2.62
C ASP A 2 0.31 3.72 2.59
N ARG A 3 0.55 2.87 3.59
CA ARG A 3 1.86 2.27 3.88
C ARG A 3 1.73 0.74 3.90
N PHE A 4 2.59 0.07 3.14
CA PHE A 4 2.73 -1.39 3.09
C PHE A 4 4.04 -1.76 3.79
N CYS A 5 3.98 -2.51 4.89
CA CYS A 5 5.16 -2.82 5.72
C CYS A 5 5.21 -4.32 6.06
N GLY A 6 6.42 -4.86 6.20
CA GLY A 6 6.65 -6.20 6.74
C GLY A 6 6.70 -6.17 8.27
N GLY A 7 6.12 -7.18 8.91
CA GLY A 7 6.11 -7.32 10.37
C GLY A 7 7.47 -7.71 10.98
N GLU A 8 8.32 -8.38 10.21
CA GLU A 8 9.69 -8.77 10.59
C GLU A 8 10.76 -7.87 9.97
N ASP A 9 10.37 -6.67 9.52
CA ASP A 9 11.31 -5.71 8.96
C ASP A 9 12.23 -5.14 10.05
N THR A 10 13.50 -5.52 10.03
CA THR A 10 14.53 -5.01 10.95
C THR A 10 15.29 -3.80 10.40
N PHE A 11 15.12 -3.48 9.11
CA PHE A 11 15.75 -2.34 8.45
C PHE A 11 14.89 -1.07 8.61
N VAL A 12 13.57 -1.21 8.48
CA VAL A 12 12.58 -0.18 8.81
C VAL A 12 11.49 -0.81 9.68
N PRO A 13 11.65 -0.78 11.01
CA PRO A 13 10.72 -1.43 11.94
C PRO A 13 9.27 -1.01 11.74
N THR A 14 8.36 -1.98 11.86
CA THR A 14 6.90 -1.75 11.78
C THR A 14 6.41 -0.72 12.79
N SER A 15 7.12 -0.55 13.93
CA SER A 15 6.83 0.50 14.90
C SER A 15 6.87 1.91 14.30
N MET A 16 7.77 2.17 13.36
CA MET A 16 7.83 3.46 12.64
C MET A 16 6.58 3.65 11.77
N ALA A 17 6.08 2.58 11.13
CA ALA A 17 4.84 2.64 10.36
C ALA A 17 3.63 2.93 11.26
N HIS A 18 3.57 2.31 12.45
CA HIS A 18 2.53 2.59 13.44
C HIS A 18 2.59 4.02 14.00
N GLU A 19 3.77 4.54 14.29
CA GLU A 19 3.97 5.92 14.73
C GLU A 19 3.42 6.90 13.69
N LEU A 20 3.89 6.80 12.45
CA LEU A 20 3.43 7.65 11.36
C LEU A 20 1.93 7.52 11.10
N TYR A 21 1.39 6.31 11.21
CA TYR A 21 -0.05 6.11 11.09
C TYR A 21 -0.81 6.84 12.19
N ARG A 22 -0.36 6.80 13.45
CA ARG A 22 -1.03 7.53 14.55
C ARG A 22 -0.97 9.04 14.35
N GLU A 23 0.18 9.58 13.97
CA GLU A 23 0.40 11.03 13.87
C GLU A 23 -0.22 11.68 12.61
N SER A 24 -0.48 10.91 11.55
CA SER A 24 -1.05 11.46 10.32
C SER A 24 -2.56 11.71 10.43
N ALA A 25 -3.05 12.93 10.22
CA ALA A 25 -4.50 13.17 10.12
C ALA A 25 -5.05 12.84 8.70
N GLY A 26 -6.29 12.36 8.62
CA GLY A 26 -7.01 12.12 7.36
C GLY A 26 -7.22 10.65 7.00
N ASP A 27 -7.83 10.42 5.84
CA ASP A 27 -8.11 9.08 5.30
C ASP A 27 -6.80 8.37 4.94
N LYS A 28 -6.53 7.27 5.66
CA LYS A 28 -5.31 6.48 5.53
C LYS A 28 -5.59 5.01 5.84
N TYR A 29 -4.79 4.15 5.26
CA TYR A 29 -4.84 2.70 5.43
C TYR A 29 -3.44 2.15 5.67
N LEU A 30 -3.35 1.21 6.63
CA LEU A 30 -2.11 0.53 6.98
C LEU A 30 -2.28 -0.96 6.72
N TYR A 31 -1.41 -1.51 5.88
CA TYR A 31 -1.34 -2.94 5.60
C TYR A 31 -0.01 -3.50 6.08
N ILE A 32 -0.05 -4.45 7.01
CA ILE A 32 1.13 -5.13 7.56
C ILE A 32 1.01 -6.63 7.29
N VAL A 33 2.04 -7.21 6.68
CA VAL A 33 2.16 -8.67 6.51
C VAL A 33 3.07 -9.19 7.62
N PRO A 34 2.55 -9.91 8.65
CA PRO A 34 3.30 -10.21 9.87
C PRO A 34 4.63 -10.94 9.63
N GLU A 35 4.64 -11.93 8.73
CA GLU A 35 5.81 -12.78 8.45
C GLU A 35 6.73 -12.22 7.35
N ALA A 36 6.45 -11.01 6.85
CA ALA A 36 7.29 -10.41 5.81
C ALA A 36 8.45 -9.63 6.43
N ALA A 37 9.66 -9.90 5.95
CA ALA A 37 10.83 -9.05 6.08
C ALA A 37 10.82 -7.89 5.06
N HIS A 38 11.85 -7.04 5.09
CA HIS A 38 11.99 -5.88 4.20
C HIS A 38 11.76 -6.24 2.72
N VAL A 39 10.82 -5.56 2.05
CA VAL A 39 10.45 -5.73 0.62
C VAL A 39 9.82 -7.10 0.26
N THR A 40 9.54 -7.98 1.23
CA THR A 40 9.06 -9.34 0.94
C THR A 40 7.54 -9.53 1.01
N SER A 41 6.76 -8.49 1.35
CA SER A 41 5.31 -8.60 1.55
C SER A 41 4.57 -9.19 0.34
N PHE A 42 5.03 -8.93 -0.88
CA PHE A 42 4.44 -9.53 -2.09
C PHE A 42 4.77 -11.03 -2.23
N LEU A 43 5.95 -11.45 -1.78
CA LEU A 43 6.38 -12.87 -1.85
C LEU A 43 5.65 -13.70 -0.80
N VAL A 44 5.46 -13.14 0.40
CA VAL A 44 4.80 -13.80 1.53
C VAL A 44 3.29 -13.85 1.34
N ASP A 45 2.66 -12.76 0.88
CA ASP A 45 1.21 -12.71 0.66
C ASP A 45 0.88 -11.98 -0.65
N SER A 46 1.09 -12.67 -1.76
CA SER A 46 0.87 -12.11 -3.09
C SER A 46 -0.60 -11.76 -3.38
N GLU A 47 -1.54 -12.52 -2.82
CA GLU A 47 -2.97 -12.33 -3.05
C GLU A 47 -3.51 -11.14 -2.24
N GLY A 48 -3.17 -11.08 -0.94
CA GLY A 48 -3.51 -9.95 -0.10
C GLY A 48 -2.86 -8.66 -0.61
N TYR A 49 -1.58 -8.71 -0.97
CA TYR A 49 -0.89 -7.55 -1.55
C TYR A 49 -1.62 -7.01 -2.80
N LYS A 50 -1.97 -7.89 -3.75
CA LYS A 50 -2.72 -7.49 -4.97
C LYS A 50 -4.09 -6.92 -4.65
N ARG A 51 -4.82 -7.52 -3.70
CA ARG A 51 -6.13 -7.04 -3.25
C ARG A 51 -6.03 -5.62 -2.67
N HIS A 52 -5.10 -5.40 -1.74
CA HIS A 52 -4.95 -4.10 -1.09
C HIS A 52 -4.50 -3.01 -2.07
N ILE A 53 -3.64 -3.32 -3.04
CA ILE A 53 -3.29 -2.38 -4.11
C ILE A 53 -4.50 -2.07 -5.00
N LYS A 54 -5.30 -3.07 -5.37
CA LYS A 54 -6.51 -2.87 -6.18
C LYS A 54 -7.53 -1.99 -5.46
N ASP A 55 -7.76 -2.26 -4.17
CA ASP A 55 -8.69 -1.49 -3.34
C ASP A 55 -8.21 -0.05 -3.15
N PHE A 56 -6.90 0.13 -2.93
CA PHE A 56 -6.26 1.44 -2.86
C PHE A 56 -6.48 2.26 -4.15
N VAL A 57 -6.13 1.68 -5.29
CA VAL A 57 -6.29 2.32 -6.60
C VAL A 57 -7.76 2.65 -6.88
N ALA A 58 -8.68 1.73 -6.60
CA ALA A 58 -10.11 1.95 -6.78
C ALA A 58 -10.63 3.10 -5.91
N ARG A 59 -10.16 3.21 -4.66
CA ARG A 59 -10.58 4.25 -3.71
C ARG A 59 -10.16 5.65 -4.15
N TYR A 60 -8.97 5.82 -4.71
CA TYR A 60 -8.40 7.16 -4.97
C TYR A 60 -8.39 7.58 -6.43
N LEU A 61 -8.38 6.64 -7.38
CA LEU A 61 -8.36 6.94 -8.82
C LEU A 61 -9.73 6.73 -9.50
N GLY A 62 -10.65 5.98 -8.87
CA GLY A 62 -11.95 5.64 -9.45
C GLY A 62 -11.85 4.75 -10.70
N GLN A 63 -12.90 4.00 -11.01
CA GLN A 63 -13.00 3.13 -12.20
C GLN A 63 -13.23 3.91 -13.52
N ASN A 64 -12.86 5.20 -13.59
CA ASN A 64 -13.12 6.00 -14.78
C ASN A 64 -11.86 6.12 -15.65
N THR A 65 -11.59 5.07 -16.43
CA THR A 65 -10.57 5.06 -17.47
C THR A 65 -11.03 5.88 -18.69
N GLU A 66 -11.25 7.19 -18.51
CA GLU A 66 -11.02 8.15 -19.59
C GLU A 66 -9.60 8.68 -19.47
N ILE A 67 -8.64 7.77 -19.66
CA ILE A 67 -7.29 8.18 -20.03
C ILE A 67 -7.46 8.82 -21.40
N ARG A 68 -7.53 10.16 -21.42
CA ARG A 68 -7.54 11.01 -22.61
C ARG A 68 -6.66 10.37 -23.66
N LYS A 69 -7.27 9.80 -24.70
CA LYS A 69 -6.60 9.46 -25.95
C LYS A 69 -6.11 10.78 -26.53
N LYS A 70 -4.98 11.31 -26.06
CA LYS A 70 -4.19 12.26 -26.81
C LYS A 70 -3.60 11.47 -27.97
N LYS A 71 -4.41 11.40 -29.02
CA LYS A 71 -4.02 11.06 -30.38
C LYS A 71 -2.93 12.07 -30.75
N TRP A 72 -1.68 11.61 -30.79
CA TRP A 72 -0.63 12.33 -31.49
C TRP A 72 -0.97 12.22 -32.98
N LEU A 73 -1.70 13.22 -33.48
CA LEU A 73 -1.78 13.61 -34.89
C LEU A 73 -1.32 15.07 -34.95
#